data_AF-A0A9X8GJ86-F1
#
_entry.id   AF-A0A9X8GJ86-F1
#
_cell.length_a   1.000
_cell.length_b   1.000
_cell.length_c   1.000
_cell.angle_alpha   90.00
_cell.angle_beta   90.00
_cell.angle_gamma   90.00
#
_symmetry.space_group_name_H-M   'P 1'
#
loop_
_entity.id
_entity.type
_entity.pdbx_description
1 polymer ?
#
loop_
_entity_poly.entity_id
_entity_poly.type
_entity_poly.pdbx_seq_one_letter_code
_entity_poly.pdbx_strand_id
1 'polypeptide(L)' 'MNPEDFITELSHLKAVLILDKKGDMNRFNVLYQAAQNAMFKGERINKELMEEFLYFRNLIER' A
#
# COMPACT_ATOMS: atom_id res chain seq x y z
N MET A 1 -7.22 4.08 -9.84
CA MET A 1 -7.60 2.88 -9.09
C MET A 1 -8.60 3.25 -8.00
N ASN A 2 -9.59 2.41 -7.71
CA ASN A 2 -10.51 2.59 -6.57
C ASN A 2 -9.75 2.27 -5.26
N PRO A 3 -9.93 3.03 -4.15
CA PRO A 3 -9.35 2.68 -2.86
C PRO A 3 -9.58 1.24 -2.38
N GLU A 4 -10.74 0.64 -2.66
CA GLU A 4 -11.04 -0.74 -2.24
C GLU A 4 -10.09 -1.77 -2.89
N ASP A 5 -9.88 -1.65 -4.20
CA ASP A 5 -8.92 -2.48 -4.94
C ASP A 5 -7.50 -2.24 -4.41
N PHE A 6 -7.16 -0.98 -4.18
CA PHE A 6 -5.82 -0.60 -3.70
C PHE A 6 -5.53 -1.15 -2.29
N ILE A 7 -6.51 -1.16 -1.39
CA ILE A 7 -6.37 -1.76 -0.05
C ILE A 7 -6.23 -3.28 -0.13
N THR A 8 -6.95 -3.92 -1.04
CA THR A 8 -6.80 -5.36 -1.31
C THR A 8 -5.38 -5.69 -1.75
N GLU A 9 -4.84 -4.94 -2.71
CA GLU A 9 -3.46 -5.08 -3.18
C GLU A 9 -2.45 -4.83 -2.06
N LEU A 10 -2.64 -3.80 -1.24
CA LEU A 10 -1.80 -3.54 -0.07
C LEU A 10 -1.84 -4.69 0.95
N SER A 11 -2.99 -5.33 1.14
CA SER A 11 -3.12 -6.45 2.07
C SER A 11 -2.32 -7.66 1.61
N HIS A 12 -2.37 -7.98 0.31
CA HIS A 12 -1.52 -9.02 -0.28
C HIS A 12 -0.04 -8.65 -0.17
N LEU A 13 0.31 -7.41 -0.51
CA LEU A 13 1.68 -6.93 -0.46
C LEU A 13 2.27 -6.98 0.95
N LYS A 14 1.49 -6.61 1.97
CA LYS A 14 1.89 -6.69 3.38
C LYS A 14 2.26 -8.10 3.81
N ALA A 15 1.46 -9.10 3.41
CA ALA A 15 1.74 -10.49 3.74
C ALA A 15 3.09 -10.94 3.16
N VAL A 16 3.36 -10.60 1.90
CA VAL A 16 4.64 -10.95 1.24
C VAL A 16 5.82 -10.22 1.88
N LEU A 17 5.70 -8.91 2.15
CA LEU A 17 6.76 -8.13 2.79
C LEU A 17 7.15 -8.68 4.17
N ILE A 18 6.16 -9.13 4.96
CA ILE A 18 6.39 -9.74 6.27
C ILE A 18 7.11 -11.09 6.14
N LEU A 19 6.67 -11.94 5.20
CA LEU A 19 7.27 -13.25 4.96
C LEU A 19 8.74 -13.11 4.52
N ASP A 20 9.01 -12.19 3.61
CA ASP A 20 10.36 -11.93 3.08
C ASP A 20 11.21 -11.06 4.01
N LYS A 21 10.63 -10.55 5.11
CA LYS A 21 11.25 -9.61 6.05
C LYS A 21 11.85 -8.38 5.36
N LYS A 22 11.13 -7.85 4.37
CA LYS A 22 11.54 -6.70 3.56
C LYS A 22 10.68 -5.47 3.85
N GLY A 23 11.30 -4.30 3.73
CA GLY A 23 10.62 -3.01 3.81
C GLY A 23 10.37 -2.51 5.24
N ASP A 24 10.14 -1.20 5.35
CA ASP A 24 9.77 -0.54 6.59
C ASP A 24 8.26 -0.67 6.85
N MET A 25 7.89 -1.51 7.81
CA MET A 25 6.48 -1.76 8.16
C MET A 25 5.78 -0.54 8.76
N ASN A 26 6.50 0.38 9.40
CA ASN A 26 5.90 1.61 9.92
C ASN A 26 5.47 2.50 8.75
N ARG A 27 6.36 2.72 7.78
CA ARG A 27 6.03 3.46 6.55
C ARG A 27 4.92 2.77 5.75
N PHE A 28 4.93 1.44 5.69
CA PHE A 28 3.85 0.69 5.03
C PHE A 28 2.49 0.90 5.71
N ASN A 29 2.45 0.87 7.03
CA ASN A 29 1.20 1.09 7.77
C ASN A 29 0.67 2.52 7.59
N VAL A 30 1.54 3.53 7.45
CA VAL A 30 1.11 4.91 7.11
C VAL A 30 0.44 4.95 5.73
N LEU A 31 1.04 4.31 4.72
CA LEU A 31 0.42 4.17 3.38
C LEU A 31 -0.95 3.48 3.48
N TYR A 32 -1.04 2.39 4.22
CA TYR A 32 -2.28 1.63 4.41
C TYR A 32 -3.38 2.49 5.06
N GLN A 33 -3.05 3.24 6.12
CA GLN A 33 -4.01 4.15 6.76
C GLN A 33 -4.45 5.28 5.83
N ALA A 34 -3.54 5.84 5.04
CA ALA A 34 -3.89 6.88 4.08
C ALA A 34 -4.85 6.35 2.99
N ALA A 35 -4.65 5.12 2.52
CA ALA A 35 -5.58 4.47 1.59
C ALA A 35 -6.97 4.23 2.22
N GLN A 36 -7.03 3.78 3.48
CA GLN A 36 -8.29 3.64 4.21
C GLN A 36 -9.01 4.99 4.37
N ASN A 37 -8.27 6.05 4.69
CA ASN A 37 -8.85 7.40 4.78
C ASN A 37 -9.43 7.87 3.44
N ALA A 38 -8.76 7.60 2.32
CA ALA A 38 -9.29 7.91 1.00
C ALA A 38 -10.59 7.13 0.72
N MET A 39 -10.63 5.84 1.07
CA MET A 39 -11.84 5.02 0.97
C MET A 39 -13.00 5.60 1.80
N PHE A 40 -12.77 5.92 3.07
CA PHE A 40 -13.80 6.47 3.96
C PHE A 40 -14.35 7.82 3.47
N LYS A 41 -13.53 8.63 2.82
CA LYS A 41 -13.93 9.93 2.26
C LYS A 41 -14.54 9.83 0.86
N GLY A 42 -14.54 8.65 0.24
CA GLY A 42 -14.95 8.48 -1.16
C GLY A 42 -14.01 9.15 -2.16
N GLU A 43 -12.75 9.36 -1.75
CA GLU A 43 -11.71 9.98 -2.58
C GLU A 43 -11.02 8.94 -3.47
N ARG A 44 -10.40 9.39 -4.57
CA ARG A 44 -9.60 8.51 -5.42
C ARG A 44 -8.19 8.38 -4.85
N ILE A 45 -7.53 7.25 -5.12
CA ILE A 45 -6.10 7.10 -4.82
C ILE A 45 -5.30 8.09 -5.65
N ASN A 46 -4.52 8.94 -4.97
CA ASN A 46 -3.71 9.96 -5.59
C ASN A 46 -2.37 9.38 -6.08
N LYS A 47 -1.59 10.22 -6.77
CA LYS A 47 -0.30 9.84 -7.34
C LYS A 47 0.72 9.42 -6.27
N GLU A 48 0.78 10.14 -5.16
CA GLU A 48 1.75 9.88 -4.08
C GLU A 48 1.54 8.51 -3.44
N LEU A 49 0.29 8.15 -3.14
CA LEU A 49 -0.04 6.82 -2.63
C LEU A 49 0.34 5.72 -3.62
N MET A 50 0.08 5.95 -4.91
CA MET A 50 0.46 5.00 -5.96
C MET A 50 1.98 4.82 -6.07
N GLU A 51 2.75 5.92 -6.00
CA GLU A 51 4.22 5.87 -6.02
C GLU A 51 4.77 5.08 -4.83
N GLU A 52 4.20 5.26 -3.63
CA GLU A 52 4.62 4.49 -2.46
C GLU A 52 4.25 3.02 -2.52
N PHE A 53 3.08 2.69 -3.06
CA PHE A 53 2.72 1.31 -3.36
C PHE A 53 3.74 0.66 -4.31
N LEU A 54 4.13 1.37 -5.38
CA LEU A 54 5.13 0.87 -6.34
C LEU A 54 6.50 0.71 -5.69
N TYR A 55 6.91 1.62 -4.80
CA TYR A 55 8.15 1.47 -4.03
C TYR A 55 8.16 0.14 -3.26
N PHE A 56 7.11 -0.16 -2.50
CA PHE A 56 7.03 -1.40 -1.72
C PHE A 56 6.96 -2.65 -2.60
N ARG A 57 6.21 -2.59 -3.70
CA ARG A 57 6.14 -3.69 -4.67
C ARG A 57 7.51 -4.01 -5.27
N ASN A 58 8.29 -2.99 -5.62
CA ASN A 58 9.63 -3.15 -6.19
C ASN A 58 10.65 -3.76 -5.20
N LEU A 59 10.38 -3.77 -3.90
CA LEU A 59 11.24 -4.47 -2.94
C LEU A 59 11.12 -5.99 -3.05
N ILE A 60 9.96 -6.49 -3.50
CA ILE A 60 9.70 -7.94 -3.63
C ILE A 60 10.15 -8.46 -4.99
N GLU A 61 10.05 -7.65 -6.04
CA GLU A 61 10.50 -8.03 -7.40
C GLU A 61 12.04 -8.08 -7.55
N ARG A 62 12.80 -7.72 -6.50
CA ARG A 62 14.28 -7.73 -6.45
C ARG A 62 14.81 -8.70 -5.40
#